data_AF-A0A147IU88-F1
#
_entry.id   AF-A0A147IU88-F1
#
_cell.length_a   1.000
_cell.length_b   1.000
_cell.length_c   1.000
_cell.angle_alpha   90.00
_cell.angle_beta   90.00
_cell.angle_gamma   90.00
#
_symmetry.space_group_name_H-M   'P 1'
#
loop_
_entity.id
_entity.type
_entity.pdbx_description
1 polymer ?
#
loop_
_entity_poly.entity_id
_entity_poly.type
_entity_poly.pdbx_seq_one_letter_code
_entity_poly.pdbx_strand_id
1 'polypeptide(L)'
;MKTFATDLLEATLVDKFDAALRSVELENGTLLATVLASAIMVDLRCSGREDGVDTIDTLDDDAIKELGALLLFAIEGDDRPFTLPLGTVVRPYEPGSVEIGAEVWVIQTGKPGLSPMEIVRHDAYGRNLELLREFISKWVQGRPWQCIGLPSPSNISDYGPVNLLAFPPFHDAGGVVLQREVNSTGAACFAAAMPEDIKFLALSIANDMRAMWHRRQDIAEQARAVRQIAESKISNDAVGVALHAIAIDLHRQHTDKHFGFYVHYDAIDDAFRPGVVRNFMPAPFEGVYPNHGATHEIVGRREARDVVRALGADGEIDSFAAAVVRYAPEGQAEVLARLAIDYDTVVQFVTPLGPVYATLYWRDGCIEAEISAPGRIVKRGEFLEWYEEDFDADDAQTLLGLTPFDVLPLPFDAKCTIKQATPLRPGVKMQLDSSRLLVNCATGRIWKD
;
A
#
# COMPACT_ATOMS: atom_id res chain seq x y z
N MET A 1 -12.56 -2.02 26.86
CA MET A 1 -13.84 -2.68 27.22
C MET A 1 -14.75 -2.86 26.01
N LYS A 2 -14.91 -1.86 25.11
CA LYS A 2 -15.61 -2.04 23.83
C LYS A 2 -14.94 -3.07 22.90
N THR A 3 -13.62 -2.99 22.71
CA THR A 3 -12.84 -3.96 21.89
C THR A 3 -13.02 -5.40 22.37
N PHE A 4 -12.89 -5.65 23.67
CA PHE A 4 -13.08 -6.98 24.25
C PHE A 4 -14.49 -7.56 24.01
N ALA A 5 -15.54 -6.73 24.00
CA ALA A 5 -16.89 -7.17 23.70
C ALA A 5 -17.08 -7.48 22.21
N THR A 6 -16.45 -6.70 21.33
CA THR A 6 -16.41 -6.94 19.88
C THR A 6 -15.67 -8.23 19.55
N ASP A 7 -14.49 -8.45 20.15
CA ASP A 7 -13.68 -9.64 19.94
C ASP A 7 -14.40 -10.92 20.44
N LEU A 8 -15.08 -10.81 21.59
CA LEU A 8 -15.87 -11.92 22.15
C LEU A 8 -17.10 -12.25 21.28
N LEU A 9 -17.77 -11.22 20.74
CA LEU A 9 -18.88 -11.40 19.82
C LEU A 9 -18.42 -12.07 18.53
N GLU A 10 -17.33 -11.58 17.91
CA GLU A 10 -16.79 -12.18 16.69
C GLU A 10 -16.40 -13.64 16.93
N ALA A 11 -15.71 -13.96 18.02
CA ALA A 11 -15.38 -15.34 18.37
C ALA A 11 -16.63 -16.23 18.52
N THR A 12 -17.69 -15.71 19.16
CA THR A 12 -18.96 -16.44 19.32
C THR A 12 -19.64 -16.70 17.96
N LEU A 13 -19.59 -15.72 17.05
CA LEU A 13 -20.11 -15.87 15.68
C LEU A 13 -19.30 -16.90 14.90
N VAL A 14 -17.97 -16.91 15.04
CA VAL A 14 -17.10 -17.91 14.40
C VAL A 14 -17.52 -19.32 14.80
N ASP A 15 -17.71 -19.60 16.09
CA ASP A 15 -18.11 -20.93 16.58
C ASP A 15 -19.49 -21.34 16.03
N LYS A 16 -20.45 -20.41 16.04
CA LYS A 16 -21.80 -20.63 15.49
C LYS A 16 -21.74 -20.95 13.99
N PHE A 17 -21.01 -20.14 13.23
CA PHE A 17 -20.92 -20.28 11.77
C PHE A 17 -20.11 -21.51 11.38
N ASP A 18 -19.05 -21.87 12.11
CA ASP A 18 -18.27 -23.07 11.84
C ASP A 18 -19.10 -24.34 12.05
N ALA A 19 -19.95 -24.38 13.09
CA ALA A 19 -20.87 -25.50 13.31
C ALA A 19 -21.83 -25.74 12.12
N ALA A 20 -22.34 -24.66 11.52
CA ALA A 20 -23.23 -24.73 10.35
C ALA A 20 -22.49 -25.01 9.04
N LEU A 21 -21.32 -24.39 8.83
CA LEU A 21 -20.52 -24.48 7.61
C LEU A 21 -19.60 -25.72 7.57
N ARG A 22 -19.37 -26.38 8.71
CA ARG A 22 -18.55 -27.60 8.86
C ARG A 22 -17.09 -27.43 8.43
N SER A 23 -16.46 -26.34 8.88
CA SER A 23 -15.04 -26.08 8.64
C SER A 23 -14.64 -26.02 7.16
N VAL A 24 -15.52 -25.45 6.33
CA VAL A 24 -15.17 -25.10 4.95
C VAL A 24 -14.03 -24.06 4.97
N GLU A 25 -12.95 -24.37 4.27
CA GLU A 25 -11.79 -23.51 4.12
C GLU A 25 -11.75 -22.91 2.71
N LEU A 26 -11.30 -21.65 2.63
CA LEU A 26 -10.87 -21.04 1.38
C LEU A 26 -9.55 -21.67 0.90
N GLU A 27 -9.20 -21.46 -0.37
CA GLU A 27 -7.96 -22.04 -0.92
C GLU A 27 -6.69 -21.64 -0.14
N ASN A 28 -6.68 -20.46 0.47
CA ASN A 28 -5.55 -19.98 1.27
C ASN A 28 -5.52 -20.53 2.71
N GLY A 29 -6.45 -21.42 3.09
CA GLY A 29 -6.57 -22.06 4.39
C GLY A 29 -7.37 -21.27 5.43
N THR A 30 -7.99 -20.15 5.06
CA THR A 30 -8.83 -19.38 5.97
C THR A 30 -10.21 -20.02 6.08
N LEU A 31 -10.73 -20.21 7.31
CA LEU A 31 -12.08 -20.75 7.52
C LEU A 31 -13.14 -19.76 7.03
N LEU A 32 -14.06 -20.22 6.18
CA LEU A 32 -15.18 -19.41 5.68
C LEU A 32 -16.05 -18.85 6.82
N ALA A 33 -16.15 -19.57 7.94
CA ALA A 33 -16.81 -19.10 9.14
C ALA A 33 -16.20 -17.80 9.70
N THR A 34 -14.86 -17.69 9.69
CA THR A 34 -14.17 -16.48 10.14
C THR A 34 -14.38 -15.31 9.20
N VAL A 35 -14.41 -15.58 7.90
CA VAL A 35 -14.66 -14.58 6.86
C VAL A 35 -16.09 -14.05 6.95
N LEU A 36 -17.06 -14.95 7.13
CA LEU A 36 -18.45 -14.58 7.34
C LEU A 36 -18.64 -13.80 8.65
N ALA A 37 -17.98 -14.21 9.74
CA ALA A 37 -18.02 -13.48 11.00
C ALA A 37 -17.54 -12.03 10.83
N SER A 38 -16.38 -11.82 10.17
CA SER A 38 -15.89 -10.46 9.91
C SER A 38 -16.86 -9.64 9.04
N ALA A 39 -17.46 -10.24 8.00
CA ALA A 39 -18.48 -9.56 7.18
C ALA A 39 -19.72 -9.16 7.99
N ILE A 40 -20.20 -10.02 8.89
CA ILE A 40 -21.32 -9.72 9.79
C ILE A 40 -20.97 -8.63 10.80
N MET A 41 -19.73 -8.61 11.32
CA MET A 41 -19.26 -7.52 12.18
C MET A 41 -19.26 -6.17 11.45
N VAL A 42 -18.93 -6.17 10.16
CA VAL A 42 -19.06 -4.98 9.31
C VAL A 42 -20.53 -4.58 9.13
N ASP A 43 -21.42 -5.52 8.86
CA ASP A 43 -22.87 -5.27 8.70
C ASP A 43 -23.52 -4.70 9.98
N LEU A 44 -23.16 -5.24 11.15
CA LEU A 44 -23.58 -4.71 12.46
C LEU A 44 -23.15 -3.25 12.64
N ARG A 45 -21.90 -2.94 12.27
CA ARG A 45 -21.37 -1.58 12.36
C ARG A 45 -22.06 -0.63 11.36
N CYS A 46 -22.24 -1.06 10.11
CA CYS A 46 -22.77 -0.21 9.04
C CYS A 46 -24.28 0.02 9.14
N SER A 47 -25.04 -0.96 9.61
CA SER A 47 -26.50 -0.86 9.71
C SER A 47 -26.97 0.07 10.82
N GLY A 48 -26.19 0.21 11.91
CA GLY A 48 -26.56 1.01 13.08
C GLY A 48 -27.84 0.55 13.79
N ARG A 49 -28.33 -0.66 13.48
CA ARG A 49 -29.59 -1.20 14.02
C ARG A 49 -29.43 -1.62 15.49
N GLU A 50 -30.31 -1.11 16.34
CA GLU A 50 -30.32 -1.45 17.78
C GLU A 50 -30.60 -2.94 18.02
N ASP A 51 -31.39 -3.58 17.15
CA ASP A 51 -31.73 -5.01 17.18
C ASP A 51 -30.78 -5.90 16.35
N GLY A 52 -29.63 -5.36 15.94
CA GLY A 52 -28.71 -6.04 15.03
C GLY A 52 -28.19 -7.36 15.59
N VAL A 53 -27.76 -7.38 16.85
CA VAL A 53 -27.23 -8.60 17.49
C VAL A 53 -28.30 -9.69 17.58
N ASP A 54 -29.52 -9.33 18.00
CA ASP A 54 -30.65 -10.28 18.08
C ASP A 54 -30.98 -10.87 16.72
N THR A 55 -30.96 -10.04 15.66
CA THR A 55 -31.20 -10.51 14.29
C THR A 55 -30.15 -11.54 13.85
N ILE A 56 -28.87 -11.27 14.10
CA ILE A 56 -27.77 -12.20 13.77
C ILE A 56 -27.85 -13.49 14.59
N ASP A 57 -28.20 -13.40 15.88
CA ASP A 57 -28.33 -14.55 16.76
C ASP A 57 -29.48 -15.48 16.33
N THR A 58 -30.51 -14.94 15.67
CA THR A 58 -31.64 -15.74 15.13
C THR A 58 -31.39 -16.40 13.77
N LEU A 59 -30.25 -16.15 13.12
CA LEU A 59 -29.91 -16.84 11.87
C LEU A 59 -29.84 -18.36 12.09
N ASP A 60 -30.59 -19.11 11.28
CA ASP A 60 -30.57 -20.56 11.26
C ASP A 60 -29.45 -21.12 10.37
N ASP A 61 -29.20 -22.42 10.48
CA ASP A 61 -28.12 -23.10 9.76
C ASP A 61 -28.23 -22.98 8.23
N ASP A 62 -29.45 -22.89 7.70
CA ASP A 62 -29.65 -22.82 6.24
C ASP A 62 -29.38 -21.42 5.72
N ALA A 63 -29.80 -20.37 6.43
CA ALA A 63 -29.43 -18.99 6.15
C ALA A 63 -27.91 -18.79 6.24
N ILE A 64 -27.25 -19.38 7.24
CA ILE A 64 -25.79 -19.31 7.38
C ILE A 64 -25.08 -19.97 6.19
N LYS A 65 -25.53 -21.15 5.76
CA LYS A 65 -24.96 -21.84 4.59
C LYS A 65 -25.15 -21.04 3.31
N GLU A 66 -26.32 -20.43 3.12
CA GLU A 66 -26.60 -19.59 1.95
C GLU A 66 -25.69 -18.37 1.93
N LEU A 67 -25.57 -17.64 3.05
CA LEU A 67 -24.68 -16.49 3.17
C LEU A 67 -23.21 -16.87 2.97
N GLY A 68 -22.78 -18.00 3.55
CA GLY A 68 -21.44 -18.53 3.36
C GLY A 68 -21.14 -18.83 1.89
N ALA A 69 -22.08 -19.48 1.18
CA ALA A 69 -21.92 -19.77 -0.25
C ALA A 69 -21.86 -18.48 -1.10
N LEU A 70 -22.74 -17.51 -0.83
CA LEU A 70 -22.73 -16.22 -1.53
C LEU A 70 -21.42 -15.45 -1.30
N LEU A 71 -20.92 -15.43 -0.07
CA LEU A 71 -19.66 -14.78 0.27
C LEU A 71 -18.46 -15.48 -0.37
N LEU A 72 -18.45 -16.82 -0.37
CA LEU A 72 -17.42 -17.61 -1.06
C LEU A 72 -17.36 -17.25 -2.54
N PHE A 73 -18.52 -17.26 -3.23
CA PHE A 73 -18.57 -16.91 -4.65
C PHE A 73 -18.11 -15.48 -4.92
N ALA A 74 -18.50 -14.51 -4.08
CA ALA A 74 -18.06 -13.12 -4.24
C ALA A 74 -16.53 -12.97 -4.10
N ILE A 75 -15.91 -13.70 -3.18
CA ILE A 75 -14.46 -13.73 -2.96
C ILE A 75 -13.71 -14.38 -4.12
N GLU A 76 -14.29 -15.44 -4.69
CA GLU A 76 -13.75 -16.16 -5.84
C GLU A 76 -13.94 -15.40 -7.17
N GLY A 77 -14.66 -14.27 -7.16
CA GLY A 77 -14.84 -13.39 -8.31
C GLY A 77 -16.13 -13.61 -9.11
N ASP A 78 -17.18 -14.19 -8.51
CA ASP A 78 -18.53 -14.17 -9.09
C ASP A 78 -19.15 -12.78 -8.94
N ASP A 79 -19.40 -12.08 -10.04
CA ASP A 79 -19.84 -10.68 -10.12
C ASP A 79 -21.21 -10.36 -9.48
N ARG A 80 -21.89 -11.32 -8.84
CA ARG A 80 -23.22 -11.11 -8.27
C ARG A 80 -23.17 -10.51 -6.87
N PRO A 81 -23.70 -9.28 -6.67
CA PRO A 81 -23.81 -8.71 -5.34
C PRO A 81 -24.91 -9.41 -4.53
N PHE A 82 -24.77 -9.40 -3.20
CA PHE A 82 -25.79 -9.89 -2.27
C PHE A 82 -25.91 -8.96 -1.07
N THR A 83 -26.87 -9.22 -0.19
CA THR A 83 -27.17 -8.37 0.97
C THR A 83 -27.03 -9.18 2.25
N LEU A 84 -26.28 -8.63 3.20
CA LEU A 84 -26.12 -9.19 4.53
C LEU A 84 -27.40 -8.99 5.36
N PRO A 85 -27.60 -9.73 6.46
CA PRO A 85 -28.86 -9.76 7.21
C PRO A 85 -29.40 -8.40 7.69
N LEU A 86 -28.53 -7.42 7.92
CA LEU A 86 -28.90 -6.08 8.39
C LEU A 86 -28.99 -5.05 7.27
N GLY A 87 -28.80 -5.46 6.01
CA GLY A 87 -29.04 -4.64 4.82
C GLY A 87 -27.78 -4.14 4.13
N THR A 88 -26.58 -4.40 4.66
CA THR A 88 -25.34 -3.97 4.00
C THR A 88 -25.10 -4.80 2.74
N VAL A 89 -24.88 -4.12 1.62
CA VAL A 89 -24.59 -4.77 0.34
C VAL A 89 -23.13 -5.21 0.29
N VAL A 90 -22.91 -6.46 -0.13
CA VAL A 90 -21.59 -7.00 -0.47
C VAL A 90 -21.48 -7.07 -1.99
N ARG A 91 -20.40 -6.50 -2.52
CA ARG A 91 -20.06 -6.60 -3.94
C ARG A 91 -18.71 -7.28 -4.11
N PRO A 92 -18.55 -8.14 -5.11
CA PRO A 92 -17.24 -8.59 -5.56
C PRO A 92 -16.38 -7.39 -5.96
N TYR A 93 -15.08 -7.44 -5.67
CA TYR A 93 -14.13 -6.40 -6.05
C TYR A 93 -13.04 -6.97 -6.96
N GLU A 94 -12.08 -7.67 -6.37
CA GLU A 94 -11.05 -8.45 -7.06
C GLU A 94 -10.90 -9.80 -6.35
N PRO A 95 -10.33 -10.85 -6.99
CA PRO A 95 -10.11 -12.13 -6.33
C PRO A 95 -9.45 -11.99 -4.95
N GLY A 96 -10.03 -12.65 -3.95
CA GLY A 96 -9.59 -12.56 -2.56
C GLY A 96 -10.07 -11.31 -1.80
N SER A 97 -10.98 -10.52 -2.38
CA SER A 97 -11.50 -9.29 -1.79
C SER A 97 -12.97 -9.02 -2.13
N VAL A 98 -13.63 -8.27 -1.25
CA VAL A 98 -15.03 -7.86 -1.39
C VAL A 98 -15.20 -6.41 -0.92
N GLU A 99 -16.10 -5.67 -1.56
CA GLU A 99 -16.60 -4.41 -1.06
C GLU A 99 -17.80 -4.68 -0.14
N ILE A 100 -17.73 -4.23 1.12
CA ILE A 100 -18.83 -4.32 2.08
C ILE A 100 -19.27 -2.90 2.45
N GLY A 101 -20.44 -2.50 1.98
CA GLY A 101 -20.88 -1.11 2.08
C GLY A 101 -20.05 -0.21 1.17
N ALA A 102 -19.18 0.61 1.74
CA ALA A 102 -18.25 1.48 1.01
C ALA A 102 -16.77 1.12 1.25
N GLU A 103 -16.50 0.06 2.03
CA GLU A 103 -15.16 -0.34 2.43
C GLU A 103 -14.70 -1.58 1.64
N VAL A 104 -13.44 -1.60 1.23
CA VAL A 104 -12.84 -2.79 0.60
C VAL A 104 -12.18 -3.65 1.67
N TRP A 105 -12.62 -4.90 1.75
CA TRP A 105 -12.15 -5.89 2.70
C TRP A 105 -11.47 -7.03 1.95
N VAL A 106 -10.28 -7.40 2.40
CA VAL A 106 -9.46 -8.41 1.75
C VAL A 106 -9.19 -9.57 2.70
N ILE A 107 -9.00 -10.76 2.15
CA ILE A 107 -8.46 -11.86 2.92
C ILE A 107 -6.97 -11.62 3.06
N GLN A 108 -6.42 -11.80 4.26
CA GLN A 108 -4.98 -11.69 4.48
C GLN A 108 -4.43 -13.08 4.80
N THR A 109 -3.66 -13.68 3.89
CA THR A 109 -3.12 -15.03 4.13
C THR A 109 -2.34 -15.10 5.45
N GLY A 110 -2.72 -16.03 6.32
CA GLY A 110 -2.13 -16.21 7.64
C GLY A 110 -2.82 -15.41 8.76
N LYS A 111 -3.88 -14.65 8.46
CA LYS A 111 -4.80 -14.07 9.44
C LYS A 111 -6.22 -14.62 9.25
N PRO A 112 -6.98 -14.83 10.34
CA PRO A 112 -8.37 -15.22 10.24
C PRO A 112 -9.24 -14.06 9.71
N GLY A 113 -10.32 -14.41 9.03
CA GLY A 113 -11.36 -13.46 8.62
C GLY A 113 -10.96 -12.49 7.50
N LEU A 114 -11.63 -11.35 7.48
CA LEU A 114 -11.38 -10.24 6.55
C LEU A 114 -10.65 -9.10 7.25
N SER A 115 -9.82 -8.37 6.51
CA SER A 115 -9.15 -7.16 6.99
C SER A 115 -9.46 -5.98 6.06
N PRO A 116 -9.64 -4.75 6.57
CA PRO A 116 -9.77 -3.57 5.72
C PRO A 116 -8.52 -3.40 4.87
N MET A 117 -8.68 -3.16 3.58
CA MET A 117 -7.57 -3.04 2.62
C MET A 117 -6.57 -1.97 3.05
N GLU A 118 -7.05 -0.87 3.65
CA GLU A 118 -6.28 0.29 4.05
C GLU A 118 -5.20 -0.04 5.10
N ILE A 119 -5.40 -1.07 5.92
CA ILE A 119 -4.43 -1.47 6.97
C ILE A 119 -3.63 -2.72 6.60
N VAL A 120 -3.86 -3.28 5.41
CA VAL A 120 -3.13 -4.45 4.95
C VAL A 120 -1.81 -4.02 4.33
N ARG A 121 -0.75 -4.74 4.67
CA ARG A 121 0.60 -4.53 4.11
C ARG A 121 0.59 -4.81 2.61
N HIS A 122 1.17 -3.89 1.83
CA HIS A 122 1.21 -3.96 0.37
C HIS A 122 2.48 -4.65 -0.16
N ASP A 123 3.52 -4.78 0.68
CA ASP A 123 4.73 -5.51 0.31
C ASP A 123 4.48 -7.03 0.22
N ALA A 124 5.40 -7.76 -0.41
CA ALA A 124 5.33 -9.22 -0.40
C ALA A 124 5.87 -9.76 0.94
N TYR A 125 5.06 -10.49 1.69
CA TYR A 125 5.49 -11.11 2.95
C TYR A 125 4.72 -12.39 3.25
N GLY A 126 5.13 -13.06 4.33
CA GLY A 126 4.40 -14.17 4.92
C GLY A 126 4.21 -15.36 3.98
N ARG A 127 3.08 -16.04 4.14
CA ARG A 127 2.80 -17.33 3.49
C ARG A 127 2.68 -17.23 1.97
N ASN A 128 2.14 -16.14 1.43
CA ASN A 128 2.05 -15.95 -0.02
C ASN A 128 3.44 -15.81 -0.66
N LEU A 129 4.39 -15.16 0.00
CA LEU A 129 5.78 -15.10 -0.47
C LEU A 129 6.46 -16.49 -0.42
N GLU A 130 6.24 -17.27 0.64
CA GLU A 130 6.74 -18.65 0.72
C GLU A 130 6.18 -19.52 -0.40
N LEU A 131 4.87 -19.46 -0.62
CA LEU A 131 4.17 -20.20 -1.67
C LEU A 131 4.66 -19.81 -3.07
N LEU A 132 4.87 -18.51 -3.30
CA LEU A 132 5.47 -18.00 -4.54
C LEU A 132 6.85 -18.62 -4.78
N ARG A 133 7.71 -18.60 -3.77
CA ARG A 133 9.08 -19.17 -3.85
C ARG A 133 9.04 -20.68 -4.07
N GLU A 134 8.09 -21.38 -3.46
CA GLU A 134 7.87 -22.81 -3.67
C GLU A 134 7.48 -23.10 -5.12
N PHE A 135 6.49 -22.39 -5.67
CA PHE A 135 6.06 -22.58 -7.06
C PHE A 135 7.16 -22.22 -8.05
N ILE A 136 7.89 -21.12 -7.85
CA ILE A 136 9.05 -20.78 -8.69
C ILE A 136 10.05 -21.93 -8.65
N SER A 137 10.41 -22.42 -7.47
CA SER A 137 11.36 -23.53 -7.30
C SER A 137 10.92 -24.79 -8.08
N LYS A 138 9.63 -25.14 -8.03
CA LYS A 138 9.07 -26.26 -8.80
C LYS A 138 9.16 -26.02 -10.31
N TRP A 139 8.81 -24.83 -10.78
CA TRP A 139 8.83 -24.51 -12.22
C TRP A 139 10.24 -24.51 -12.82
N VAL A 140 11.24 -24.09 -12.05
CA VAL A 140 12.63 -24.01 -12.52
C VAL A 140 13.46 -25.24 -12.18
N GLN A 141 12.92 -26.22 -11.45
CA GLN A 141 13.67 -27.39 -10.99
C GLN A 141 14.36 -28.12 -12.15
N GLY A 142 15.68 -28.31 -12.04
CA GLY A 142 16.50 -28.99 -13.04
C GLY A 142 16.69 -28.19 -14.35
N ARG A 143 16.24 -26.93 -14.40
CA ARG A 143 16.47 -26.02 -15.52
C ARG A 143 17.73 -25.19 -15.28
N PRO A 144 18.46 -24.79 -16.33
CA PRO A 144 19.66 -23.97 -16.16
C PRO A 144 19.40 -22.66 -15.44
N TRP A 145 18.25 -22.00 -15.69
CA TRP A 145 17.87 -20.74 -15.05
C TRP A 145 17.50 -20.86 -13.58
N GLN A 146 17.48 -22.06 -12.99
CA GLN A 146 17.36 -22.25 -11.54
C GLN A 146 18.46 -21.51 -10.76
N CYS A 147 19.65 -21.33 -11.35
CA CYS A 147 20.77 -20.67 -10.70
C CYS A 147 20.60 -19.15 -10.48
N ILE A 148 19.57 -18.53 -11.07
CA ILE A 148 19.24 -17.12 -10.83
C ILE A 148 18.78 -16.92 -9.37
N GLY A 149 18.26 -17.98 -8.73
CA GLY A 149 17.87 -17.97 -7.33
C GLY A 149 16.38 -17.67 -7.13
N LEU A 150 16.03 -17.20 -5.94
CA LEU A 150 14.66 -16.92 -5.53
C LEU A 150 14.51 -15.45 -5.12
N PRO A 151 13.35 -14.83 -5.35
CA PRO A 151 13.14 -13.44 -5.03
C PRO A 151 13.05 -13.21 -3.52
N SER A 152 13.37 -11.99 -3.12
CA SER A 152 13.08 -11.42 -1.80
C SER A 152 12.32 -10.10 -1.96
N PRO A 153 11.52 -9.69 -0.96
CA PRO A 153 10.85 -8.40 -0.98
C PRO A 153 11.86 -7.27 -1.00
N SER A 154 11.57 -6.22 -1.76
CA SER A 154 12.35 -5.01 -1.85
C SER A 154 11.37 -3.85 -1.96
N ASN A 155 11.38 -2.96 -0.97
CA ASN A 155 10.62 -1.72 -1.00
C ASN A 155 11.58 -0.59 -1.39
N ILE A 156 11.21 0.16 -2.41
CA ILE A 156 11.87 1.42 -2.80
C ILE A 156 10.79 2.48 -2.82
N SER A 157 10.94 3.51 -2.00
CA SER A 157 9.91 4.56 -1.85
C SER A 157 10.27 5.90 -2.49
N ASP A 158 11.38 5.97 -3.23
CA ASP A 158 11.73 7.15 -4.01
C ASP A 158 10.81 7.29 -5.23
N TYR A 159 10.08 8.41 -5.29
CA TYR A 159 8.96 8.66 -6.22
C TYR A 159 7.69 7.85 -5.92
N GLY A 160 7.47 7.54 -4.64
CA GLY A 160 6.31 6.80 -4.14
C GLY A 160 6.65 5.32 -3.84
N PRO A 161 5.87 4.66 -2.98
CA PRO A 161 6.15 3.30 -2.55
C PRO A 161 6.00 2.31 -3.71
N VAL A 162 7.12 1.68 -4.10
CA VAL A 162 7.15 0.60 -5.08
C VAL A 162 7.51 -0.70 -4.40
N ASN A 163 6.54 -1.61 -4.34
CA ASN A 163 6.70 -2.95 -3.77
C ASN A 163 7.20 -3.92 -4.84
N LEU A 164 8.45 -4.38 -4.69
CA LEU A 164 9.14 -5.21 -5.67
C LEU A 164 9.52 -6.57 -5.07
N LEU A 165 9.61 -7.55 -5.95
CA LEU A 165 10.35 -8.79 -5.76
C LEU A 165 11.69 -8.65 -6.48
N ALA A 166 12.78 -8.73 -5.74
CA ALA A 166 14.14 -8.63 -6.28
C ALA A 166 14.87 -9.97 -6.15
N PHE A 167 15.47 -10.43 -7.24
CA PHE A 167 16.33 -11.61 -7.26
C PHE A 167 17.78 -11.26 -6.86
N PRO A 168 18.60 -12.26 -6.47
CA PRO A 168 20.03 -12.06 -6.35
C PRO A 168 20.65 -11.56 -7.66
N PRO A 169 21.73 -10.74 -7.61
CA PRO A 169 22.48 -10.35 -8.80
C PRO A 169 22.95 -11.57 -9.61
N PHE A 170 22.63 -11.61 -10.89
CA PHE A 170 22.98 -12.75 -11.75
C PHE A 170 24.25 -12.48 -12.57
N HIS A 171 25.35 -13.14 -12.20
CA HIS A 171 26.68 -12.86 -12.77
C HIS A 171 26.78 -13.05 -14.29
N ASP A 172 26.16 -14.10 -14.86
CA ASP A 172 26.23 -14.32 -16.31
C ASP A 172 25.50 -13.25 -17.13
N ALA A 173 24.60 -12.50 -16.49
CA ALA A 173 23.94 -11.33 -17.06
C ALA A 173 24.60 -10.01 -16.64
N GLY A 174 25.89 -10.03 -16.26
CA GLY A 174 26.64 -8.83 -15.86
C GLY A 174 26.32 -8.34 -14.44
N GLY A 175 25.78 -9.22 -13.58
CA GLY A 175 25.37 -8.87 -12.22
C GLY A 175 24.04 -8.10 -12.16
N VAL A 176 23.23 -8.20 -13.20
CA VAL A 176 21.89 -7.59 -13.25
C VAL A 176 20.94 -8.29 -12.28
N VAL A 177 20.07 -7.53 -11.64
CA VAL A 177 19.01 -8.00 -10.75
C VAL A 177 17.71 -8.13 -11.55
N LEU A 178 17.12 -9.32 -11.58
CA LEU A 178 15.74 -9.46 -12.07
C LEU A 178 14.78 -8.87 -11.03
N GLN A 179 13.84 -8.04 -11.46
CA GLN A 179 12.80 -7.46 -10.62
C GLN A 179 11.41 -7.71 -11.17
N ARG A 180 10.44 -7.76 -10.25
CA ARG A 180 9.03 -7.89 -10.58
C ARG A 180 8.17 -7.08 -9.60
N GLU A 181 7.15 -6.40 -10.10
CA GLU A 181 6.16 -5.76 -9.23
C GLU A 181 5.30 -6.81 -8.50
N VAL A 182 5.07 -6.56 -7.22
CA VAL A 182 4.30 -7.43 -6.32
C VAL A 182 2.81 -7.49 -6.73
N ASN A 183 2.29 -6.42 -7.33
CA ASN A 183 0.86 -6.26 -7.66
C ASN A 183 0.45 -6.94 -8.98
N SER A 184 1.37 -7.70 -9.61
CA SER A 184 1.10 -8.40 -10.88
C SER A 184 0.27 -9.68 -10.73
N THR A 185 -0.36 -9.92 -9.58
CA THR A 185 -1.25 -11.06 -9.32
C THR A 185 -2.66 -10.85 -9.87
N GLY A 186 -3.12 -9.59 -10.01
CA GLY A 186 -4.52 -9.27 -10.34
C GLY A 186 -5.47 -9.28 -9.13
N ALA A 187 -4.93 -9.45 -7.92
CA ALA A 187 -5.66 -9.27 -6.67
C ALA A 187 -5.40 -7.88 -6.08
N ALA A 188 -6.29 -7.43 -5.19
CA ALA A 188 -6.26 -6.07 -4.62
C ALA A 188 -4.93 -5.74 -3.95
N CYS A 189 -4.32 -6.76 -3.32
CA CYS A 189 -2.95 -6.70 -2.85
C CYS A 189 -2.34 -8.12 -2.83
N PHE A 190 -1.02 -8.21 -2.72
CA PHE A 190 -0.33 -9.50 -2.72
C PHE A 190 -0.70 -10.39 -1.54
N ALA A 191 -1.06 -9.81 -0.38
CA ALA A 191 -1.53 -10.57 0.76
C ALA A 191 -2.91 -11.21 0.55
N ALA A 192 -3.70 -10.66 -0.38
CA ALA A 192 -5.03 -11.14 -0.75
C ALA A 192 -5.05 -12.09 -1.95
N ALA A 193 -3.95 -12.18 -2.68
CA ALA A 193 -3.84 -13.08 -3.82
C ALA A 193 -4.11 -14.53 -3.41
N MET A 194 -4.97 -15.21 -4.19
CA MET A 194 -5.31 -16.60 -3.98
C MET A 194 -4.16 -17.50 -4.46
N PRO A 195 -4.09 -18.77 -4.00
CA PRO A 195 -3.01 -19.68 -4.37
C PRO A 195 -2.81 -19.86 -5.89
N GLU A 196 -3.90 -19.87 -6.66
CA GLU A 196 -3.81 -19.97 -8.12
C GLU A 196 -3.23 -18.68 -8.74
N ASP A 197 -3.55 -17.49 -8.22
CA ASP A 197 -2.94 -16.21 -8.65
C ASP A 197 -1.43 -16.20 -8.38
N ILE A 198 -1.02 -16.66 -7.19
CA ILE A 198 0.40 -16.80 -6.81
C ILE A 198 1.12 -17.79 -7.74
N LYS A 199 0.46 -18.88 -8.12
CA LYS A 199 0.99 -19.87 -9.07
C LYS A 199 1.13 -19.30 -10.48
N PHE A 200 0.18 -18.49 -10.95
CA PHE A 200 0.28 -17.80 -12.24
C PHE A 200 1.41 -16.76 -12.24
N LEU A 201 1.54 -15.98 -11.17
CA LEU A 201 2.67 -15.07 -11.00
C LEU A 201 4.00 -15.83 -11.00
N ALA A 202 4.10 -16.95 -10.27
CA ALA A 202 5.28 -17.80 -10.25
C ALA A 202 5.66 -18.33 -11.64
N LEU A 203 4.67 -18.72 -12.45
CA LEU A 203 4.89 -19.18 -13.83
C LEU A 203 5.38 -18.03 -14.72
N SER A 204 4.80 -16.82 -14.59
CA SER A 204 5.28 -15.63 -15.30
C SER A 204 6.74 -15.32 -14.94
N ILE A 205 7.07 -15.37 -13.65
CA ILE A 205 8.44 -15.13 -13.16
C ILE A 205 9.40 -16.21 -13.68
N ALA A 206 8.99 -17.48 -13.71
CA ALA A 206 9.81 -18.55 -14.29
C ALA A 206 10.09 -18.32 -15.79
N ASN A 207 9.14 -17.72 -16.52
CA ASN A 207 9.35 -17.29 -17.90
C ASN A 207 10.32 -16.10 -17.99
N ASP A 208 10.24 -15.12 -17.08
CA ASP A 208 11.21 -14.02 -16.98
C ASP A 208 12.63 -14.56 -16.72
N MET A 209 12.78 -15.50 -15.79
CA MET A 209 14.05 -16.18 -15.49
C MET A 209 14.60 -16.92 -16.71
N ARG A 210 13.73 -17.62 -17.45
CA ARG A 210 14.09 -18.30 -18.70
C ARG A 210 14.56 -17.30 -19.76
N ALA A 211 13.84 -16.18 -19.94
CA ALA A 211 14.21 -15.13 -20.87
C ALA A 211 15.56 -14.51 -20.50
N MET A 212 15.77 -14.17 -19.23
CA MET A 212 17.04 -13.68 -18.71
C MET A 212 18.18 -14.65 -18.99
N TRP A 213 17.99 -15.94 -18.73
CA TRP A 213 19.00 -16.97 -19.00
C TRP A 213 19.37 -17.04 -20.49
N HIS A 214 18.39 -17.12 -21.38
CA HIS A 214 18.66 -17.23 -22.82
C HIS A 214 19.31 -15.97 -23.39
N ARG A 215 19.00 -14.80 -22.82
CA ARG A 215 19.46 -13.49 -23.30
C ARG A 215 20.58 -12.87 -22.44
N ARG A 216 21.16 -13.64 -21.52
CA ARG A 216 22.11 -13.14 -20.52
C ARG A 216 23.30 -12.39 -21.10
N GLN A 217 23.82 -12.80 -22.27
CA GLN A 217 24.93 -12.12 -22.93
C GLN A 217 24.51 -10.74 -23.47
N ASP A 218 23.37 -10.65 -24.16
CA ASP A 218 22.82 -9.37 -24.65
C ASP A 218 22.52 -8.42 -23.49
N ILE A 219 21.90 -8.95 -22.42
CA ILE A 219 21.60 -8.21 -21.20
C ILE A 219 22.90 -7.69 -20.57
N ALA A 220 23.92 -8.54 -20.44
CA ALA A 220 25.21 -8.15 -19.85
C ALA A 220 25.92 -7.06 -20.66
N GLU A 221 25.85 -7.12 -21.99
CA GLU A 221 26.43 -6.10 -22.87
C GLU A 221 25.73 -4.75 -22.70
N GLN A 222 24.39 -4.73 -22.75
CA GLN A 222 23.61 -3.51 -22.59
C GLN A 222 23.72 -2.94 -21.16
N ALA A 223 23.69 -3.80 -20.15
CA ALA A 223 23.87 -3.40 -18.75
C ALA A 223 25.25 -2.80 -18.48
N ARG A 224 26.30 -3.23 -19.20
CA ARG A 224 27.63 -2.61 -19.12
C ARG A 224 27.61 -1.17 -19.64
N ALA A 225 26.93 -0.92 -20.76
CA ALA A 225 26.77 0.44 -21.29
C ALA A 225 25.96 1.33 -20.34
N VAL A 226 24.86 0.79 -19.79
CA VAL A 226 24.04 1.46 -18.76
C VAL A 226 24.88 1.79 -17.52
N ARG A 227 25.71 0.85 -17.05
CA ARG A 227 26.62 1.05 -15.91
C ARG A 227 27.57 2.22 -16.15
N GLN A 228 28.23 2.26 -17.30
CA GLN A 228 29.15 3.36 -17.64
C GLN A 228 28.43 4.71 -17.65
N ILE A 229 27.23 4.77 -18.23
CA ILE A 229 26.41 5.99 -18.24
C ILE A 229 26.03 6.38 -16.80
N ALA A 230 25.54 5.43 -16.01
CA ALA A 230 25.12 5.65 -14.62
C ALA A 230 26.26 6.17 -13.75
N GLU A 231 27.42 5.51 -13.79
CA GLU A 231 28.62 5.90 -13.03
C GLU A 231 29.12 7.28 -13.48
N SER A 232 29.10 7.59 -14.78
CA SER A 232 29.52 8.90 -15.29
C SER A 232 28.60 10.06 -14.86
N LYS A 233 27.36 9.76 -14.45
CA LYS A 233 26.39 10.75 -13.97
C LYS A 233 26.54 11.07 -12.49
N ILE A 234 27.29 10.26 -11.74
CA ILE A 234 27.58 10.54 -10.33
C ILE A 234 28.60 11.68 -10.29
N SER A 235 28.19 12.82 -9.72
CA SER A 235 29.10 13.97 -9.56
C SER A 235 30.28 13.59 -8.68
N ASN A 236 31.47 14.12 -8.98
CA ASN A 236 32.66 13.94 -8.13
C ASN A 236 32.45 14.46 -6.70
N ASP A 237 31.53 15.43 -6.53
CA ASP A 237 31.21 16.03 -5.24
C ASP A 237 30.08 15.27 -4.50
N ALA A 238 29.47 14.26 -5.12
CA ALA A 238 28.41 13.43 -4.54
C ALA A 238 28.99 12.35 -3.60
N VAL A 239 29.65 12.77 -2.52
CA VAL A 239 30.31 11.89 -1.55
C VAL A 239 29.34 10.83 -1.03
N GLY A 240 29.69 9.54 -1.08
CA GLY A 240 28.84 8.46 -0.56
C GLY A 240 27.64 8.11 -1.44
N VAL A 241 27.57 8.65 -2.66
CA VAL A 241 26.68 8.15 -3.71
C VAL A 241 27.42 7.10 -4.52
N ALA A 242 26.82 5.92 -4.67
CA ALA A 242 27.39 4.83 -5.44
C ALA A 242 26.31 4.08 -6.22
N LEU A 243 26.71 3.43 -7.31
CA LEU A 243 25.82 2.52 -8.03
C LEU A 243 25.61 1.26 -7.18
N HIS A 244 24.39 1.06 -6.69
CA HIS A 244 23.98 -0.10 -5.90
C HIS A 244 23.72 -1.32 -6.81
N ALA A 245 22.85 -1.16 -7.80
CA ALA A 245 22.45 -2.23 -8.70
C ALA A 245 21.95 -1.71 -10.04
N ILE A 246 21.98 -2.60 -11.04
CA ILE A 246 21.23 -2.44 -12.29
C ILE A 246 20.20 -3.56 -12.29
N ALA A 247 18.94 -3.18 -12.40
CA ALA A 247 17.80 -4.08 -12.39
C ALA A 247 17.04 -4.04 -13.72
N ILE A 248 16.30 -5.11 -13.98
CA ILE A 248 15.47 -5.26 -15.17
C ILE A 248 14.14 -5.91 -14.80
N ASP A 249 13.04 -5.39 -15.34
CA ASP A 249 11.76 -6.09 -15.39
C ASP A 249 11.56 -6.61 -16.82
N LEU A 250 11.53 -7.93 -16.96
CA LEU A 250 11.42 -8.58 -18.25
C LEU A 250 9.98 -8.86 -18.69
N HIS A 251 8.99 -8.72 -17.82
CA HIS A 251 7.60 -9.13 -18.08
C HIS A 251 7.01 -8.61 -19.38
N ARG A 252 7.39 -7.39 -19.78
CA ARG A 252 6.95 -6.75 -21.03
C ARG A 252 8.05 -6.63 -22.08
N GLN A 253 9.25 -7.15 -21.80
CA GLN A 253 10.46 -6.96 -22.61
C GLN A 253 11.10 -8.28 -23.08
N HIS A 254 10.41 -9.42 -22.96
CA HIS A 254 10.94 -10.75 -23.34
C HIS A 254 11.52 -10.78 -24.75
N THR A 255 10.80 -10.14 -25.68
CA THR A 255 11.09 -10.15 -27.12
C THR A 255 11.84 -8.90 -27.58
N ASP A 256 12.03 -7.92 -26.70
CA ASP A 256 12.54 -6.61 -27.10
C ASP A 256 14.02 -6.69 -27.42
N LYS A 257 14.44 -6.18 -28.57
CA LYS A 257 15.86 -6.17 -28.95
C LYS A 257 16.71 -5.35 -27.96
N HIS A 258 16.13 -4.29 -27.43
CA HIS A 258 16.77 -3.36 -26.51
C HIS A 258 15.96 -3.27 -25.22
N PHE A 259 16.65 -3.23 -24.09
CA PHE A 259 16.01 -3.26 -22.78
C PHE A 259 16.05 -1.90 -22.09
N GLY A 260 14.96 -1.54 -21.42
CA GLY A 260 14.94 -0.55 -20.36
C GLY A 260 15.43 -1.16 -19.05
N PHE A 261 16.22 -0.41 -18.30
CA PHE A 261 16.82 -0.81 -17.03
C PHE A 261 16.43 0.14 -15.92
N TYR A 262 16.29 -0.40 -14.71
CA TYR A 262 16.26 0.40 -13.49
C TYR A 262 17.67 0.47 -12.92
N VAL A 263 18.10 1.66 -12.52
CA VAL A 263 19.41 1.92 -11.95
C VAL A 263 19.22 2.38 -10.52
N HIS A 264 19.80 1.65 -9.59
CA HIS A 264 19.69 1.89 -8.16
C HIS A 264 20.98 2.51 -7.65
N TYR A 265 20.88 3.59 -6.89
CA TYR A 265 22.00 4.26 -6.26
C TYR A 265 21.88 4.18 -4.75
N ASP A 266 22.97 3.85 -4.07
CA ASP A 266 23.08 4.13 -2.63
C ASP A 266 23.19 5.64 -2.48
N ALA A 267 22.20 6.28 -1.85
CA ALA A 267 22.08 7.74 -1.80
C ALA A 267 21.24 8.19 -0.58
N ILE A 268 20.71 9.41 -0.63
CA ILE A 268 19.76 9.93 0.35
C ILE A 268 18.35 9.80 -0.23
N ASP A 269 17.53 9.02 0.46
CA ASP A 269 16.15 8.73 0.07
C ASP A 269 15.16 9.85 0.44
N ASP A 270 13.89 9.64 0.10
CA ASP A 270 12.75 10.51 0.43
C ASP A 270 12.53 10.72 1.94
N ALA A 271 13.12 9.90 2.82
CA ALA A 271 13.08 10.06 4.27
C ALA A 271 14.34 10.74 4.83
N PHE A 272 15.21 11.27 3.95
CA PHE A 272 16.50 11.86 4.30
C PHE A 272 17.47 10.91 5.02
N ARG A 273 17.32 9.61 4.79
CA ARG A 273 18.17 8.53 5.30
C ARG A 273 19.10 8.01 4.20
N PRO A 274 20.22 7.39 4.58
CA PRO A 274 20.94 6.53 3.65
C PRO A 274 20.02 5.39 3.19
N GLY A 275 19.78 5.32 1.88
CA GLY A 275 18.84 4.38 1.27
C GLY A 275 19.12 4.16 -0.22
N VAL A 276 18.22 3.44 -0.90
CA VAL A 276 18.37 3.09 -2.32
C VAL A 276 17.42 3.93 -3.17
N VAL A 277 17.98 4.80 -4.01
CA VAL A 277 17.23 5.64 -4.97
C VAL A 277 17.20 4.99 -6.34
N ARG A 278 16.00 4.89 -6.92
CA ARG A 278 15.77 4.26 -8.22
C ARG A 278 15.63 5.30 -9.32
N ASN A 279 16.26 5.05 -10.46
CA ASN A 279 16.13 5.78 -11.70
C ASN A 279 15.79 4.83 -12.84
N PHE A 280 15.08 5.28 -13.87
CA PHE A 280 14.80 4.47 -15.06
C PHE A 280 15.65 4.94 -16.25
N MET A 281 16.34 3.99 -16.89
CA MET A 281 17.08 4.20 -18.12
C MET A 281 16.36 3.48 -19.26
N PRO A 282 15.68 4.20 -20.17
CA PRO A 282 14.92 3.58 -21.25
C PRO A 282 15.84 2.90 -22.26
N ALA A 283 15.29 1.93 -22.99
CA ALA A 283 15.93 1.34 -24.16
C ALA A 283 16.27 2.44 -25.20
N PRO A 284 17.38 2.34 -25.97
CA PRO A 284 17.82 3.35 -26.94
C PRO A 284 16.91 3.62 -28.17
N PHE A 285 15.59 3.45 -28.06
CA PHE A 285 14.62 3.80 -29.10
C PHE A 285 13.54 4.73 -28.54
N GLU A 286 13.91 5.97 -28.23
CA GLU A 286 13.02 7.15 -28.25
C GLU A 286 13.87 8.39 -27.93
N GLY A 287 13.62 9.47 -28.68
CA GLY A 287 14.48 10.66 -28.70
C GLY A 287 14.61 11.35 -27.35
N VAL A 288 15.75 12.01 -27.16
CA VAL A 288 16.06 12.97 -26.09
C VAL A 288 15.76 12.44 -24.68
N TYR A 289 16.77 11.83 -24.08
CA TYR A 289 16.85 11.65 -22.63
C TYR A 289 16.49 12.98 -21.95
N PRO A 290 15.42 13.10 -21.14
CA PRO A 290 15.37 14.19 -20.19
C PRO A 290 16.63 14.06 -19.34
N ASN A 291 17.48 15.07 -19.45
CA ASN A 291 18.79 15.13 -18.81
C ASN A 291 18.67 15.46 -17.30
N HIS A 292 17.54 15.10 -16.70
CA HIS A 292 17.08 15.44 -15.36
C HIS A 292 16.39 14.16 -14.82
N GLY A 293 16.55 13.67 -13.60
CA GLY A 293 16.88 14.41 -12.39
C GLY A 293 17.47 13.60 -11.23
N ALA A 294 17.75 12.29 -11.33
CA ALA A 294 18.19 11.55 -10.13
C ALA A 294 19.48 12.07 -9.47
N THR A 295 20.59 12.30 -10.18
CA THR A 295 21.86 12.68 -9.52
C THR A 295 21.92 14.14 -9.07
N HIS A 296 21.22 15.06 -9.74
CA HIS A 296 21.06 16.44 -9.25
C HIS A 296 20.09 16.53 -8.07
N GLU A 297 19.00 15.76 -8.08
CA GLU A 297 18.11 15.63 -6.93
C GLU A 297 18.83 14.99 -5.73
N ILE A 298 19.70 14.01 -5.94
CA ILE A 298 20.49 13.38 -4.87
C ILE A 298 21.44 14.38 -4.17
N VAL A 299 22.12 15.27 -4.91
CA VAL A 299 22.99 16.29 -4.29
C VAL A 299 22.16 17.32 -3.51
N GLY A 300 21.06 17.81 -4.09
CA GLY A 300 20.16 18.75 -3.42
C GLY A 300 19.54 18.17 -2.14
N ARG A 301 19.18 16.88 -2.14
CA ARG A 301 18.67 16.17 -0.95
C ARG A 301 19.67 16.11 0.19
N ARG A 302 20.96 15.97 -0.09
CA ARG A 302 22.00 16.01 0.95
C ARG A 302 22.05 17.39 1.62
N GLU A 303 22.07 18.46 0.83
CA GLU A 303 22.11 19.82 1.36
C GLU A 303 20.85 20.11 2.19
N ALA A 304 19.66 19.74 1.68
CA ALA A 304 18.40 19.89 2.39
C ALA A 304 18.39 19.10 3.72
N ARG A 305 18.84 17.84 3.71
CA ARG A 305 19.02 17.03 4.92
C ARG A 305 19.95 17.71 5.91
N ASP A 306 21.09 18.22 5.45
CA ASP A 306 22.10 18.80 6.35
C ASP A 306 21.57 20.09 7.02
N VAL A 307 20.74 20.87 6.33
CA VAL A 307 20.01 22.02 6.89
C VAL A 307 19.07 21.55 8.01
N VAL A 308 18.21 20.56 7.75
CA VAL A 308 17.24 20.07 8.74
C VAL A 308 17.94 19.41 9.94
N ARG A 309 19.02 18.67 9.71
CA ARG A 309 19.84 18.06 10.78
C ARG A 309 20.56 19.09 11.63
N ALA A 310 20.98 20.24 11.06
CA ALA A 310 21.56 21.33 11.83
C ALA A 310 20.56 21.90 12.87
N LEU A 311 19.27 21.75 12.62
CA LEU A 311 18.17 22.14 13.53
C LEU A 311 17.82 21.02 14.53
N GLY A 312 18.49 19.86 14.46
CA GLY A 312 18.23 18.70 15.31
C GLY A 312 17.02 17.86 14.88
N ALA A 313 16.54 18.06 13.65
CA ALA A 313 15.41 17.33 13.08
C ALA A 313 15.88 16.21 12.14
N ASP A 314 15.04 15.19 11.99
CA ASP A 314 15.20 14.13 10.99
C ASP A 314 14.61 14.56 9.64
N GLY A 315 13.62 15.46 9.68
CA GLY A 315 12.86 15.92 8.53
C GLY A 315 11.87 17.03 8.90
N GLU A 316 10.97 17.29 7.97
CA GLU A 316 9.78 18.10 8.19
C GLU A 316 8.53 17.22 8.37
N ILE A 317 7.46 17.80 8.88
CA ILE A 317 6.13 17.21 8.93
C ILE A 317 5.11 18.29 8.60
N ASP A 318 4.22 17.97 7.67
CA ASP A 318 3.08 18.81 7.32
C ASP A 318 2.13 18.99 8.52
N SER A 319 1.50 20.15 8.68
CA SER A 319 0.64 20.44 9.83
C SER A 319 -0.57 19.50 9.96
N PHE A 320 -1.08 18.99 8.85
CA PHE A 320 -2.18 18.00 8.85
C PHE A 320 -1.65 16.63 9.30
N ALA A 321 -0.50 16.19 8.77
CA ALA A 321 0.19 14.98 9.23
C ALA A 321 0.57 15.06 10.73
N ALA A 322 1.03 16.21 11.19
CA ALA A 322 1.34 16.43 12.61
C ALA A 322 0.09 16.32 13.49
N ALA A 323 -1.08 16.71 13.00
CA ALA A 323 -2.35 16.52 13.72
C ALA A 323 -2.69 15.03 13.80
N VAL A 324 -2.65 14.29 12.68
CA VAL A 324 -2.84 12.84 12.68
C VAL A 324 -1.95 12.16 13.72
N VAL A 325 -0.65 12.46 13.72
CA VAL A 325 0.33 11.88 14.66
C VAL A 325 -0.03 12.21 16.12
N ARG A 326 -0.40 13.46 16.44
CA ARG A 326 -0.73 13.89 17.81
C ARG A 326 -1.96 13.20 18.38
N TYR A 327 -2.95 12.94 17.53
CA TYR A 327 -4.23 12.36 17.93
C TYR A 327 -4.29 10.83 17.73
N ALA A 328 -3.23 10.22 17.18
CA ALA A 328 -3.17 8.79 16.94
C ALA A 328 -3.54 7.97 18.20
N PRO A 329 -4.50 7.03 18.12
CA PRO A 329 -4.95 6.26 19.29
C PRO A 329 -3.85 5.46 19.99
N GLU A 330 -2.86 4.98 19.24
CA GLU A 330 -1.67 4.28 19.74
C GLU A 330 -0.60 5.23 20.33
N GLY A 331 -0.77 6.54 20.15
CA GLY A 331 0.11 7.59 20.64
C GLY A 331 1.18 8.04 19.64
N GLN A 332 1.50 9.34 19.69
CA GLN A 332 2.48 10.00 18.82
C GLN A 332 3.84 9.32 18.77
N ALA A 333 4.37 8.88 19.91
CA ALA A 333 5.70 8.26 19.98
C ALA A 333 5.75 6.94 19.20
N GLU A 334 4.69 6.14 19.26
CA GLU A 334 4.60 4.86 18.56
C GLU A 334 4.57 5.05 17.05
N VAL A 335 3.74 5.99 16.56
CA VAL A 335 3.65 6.32 15.13
C VAL A 335 4.99 6.83 14.59
N LEU A 336 5.62 7.76 15.30
CA LEU A 336 6.92 8.30 14.89
C LEU A 336 8.05 7.28 14.99
N ALA A 337 8.00 6.35 15.94
CA ALA A 337 8.98 5.26 16.02
C ALA A 337 8.89 4.33 14.80
N ARG A 338 7.68 4.00 14.33
CA ARG A 338 7.51 3.26 13.06
C ARG A 338 8.05 4.06 11.88
N LEU A 339 7.64 5.32 11.77
CA LEU A 339 8.13 6.21 10.71
C LEU A 339 9.62 6.50 10.79
N ALA A 340 10.33 6.21 11.88
CA ALA A 340 11.80 6.32 11.95
C ALA A 340 12.51 5.20 11.19
N ILE A 341 11.82 4.08 10.94
CA ILE A 341 12.34 2.89 10.27
C ILE A 341 11.70 2.78 8.89
N ASP A 342 10.38 2.81 8.85
CA ASP A 342 9.57 2.62 7.66
C ASP A 342 9.37 3.94 6.89
N TYR A 343 9.04 3.84 5.60
CA TYR A 343 8.69 5.00 4.77
C TYR A 343 7.26 5.45 4.99
N ASP A 344 6.38 4.55 5.37
CA ASP A 344 4.97 4.80 5.59
C ASP A 344 4.43 4.05 6.81
N THR A 345 3.30 4.53 7.32
CA THR A 345 2.54 3.84 8.36
C THR A 345 1.08 4.27 8.28
N VAL A 346 0.17 3.40 8.71
CA VAL A 346 -1.27 3.68 8.73
C VAL A 346 -1.73 3.81 10.18
N VAL A 347 -2.47 4.88 10.45
CA VAL A 347 -3.15 5.14 11.72
C VAL A 347 -4.66 5.01 11.48
N GLN A 348 -5.33 4.22 12.30
CA GLN A 348 -6.78 4.04 12.22
C GLN A 348 -7.46 4.81 13.36
N PHE A 349 -8.40 5.68 13.00
CA PHE A 349 -9.30 6.33 13.94
C PHE A 349 -10.69 5.68 13.87
N VAL A 350 -11.21 5.22 15.00
CA VAL A 350 -12.59 4.73 15.08
C VAL A 350 -13.49 5.89 15.49
N THR A 351 -14.33 6.34 14.56
CA THR A 351 -15.29 7.42 14.81
C THR A 351 -16.72 6.87 14.88
N PRO A 352 -17.70 7.63 15.42
CA PRO A 352 -19.12 7.24 15.35
C PRO A 352 -19.64 7.04 13.91
N LEU A 353 -18.89 7.59 12.95
CA LEU A 353 -19.20 7.67 11.54
C LEU A 353 -18.48 6.58 10.72
N GLY A 354 -17.72 5.70 11.38
CA GLY A 354 -16.92 4.65 10.76
C GLY A 354 -15.41 4.87 10.96
N PRO A 355 -14.59 3.94 10.45
CA PRO A 355 -13.15 4.09 10.48
C PRO A 355 -12.68 5.21 9.55
N VAL A 356 -11.70 5.98 10.02
CA VAL A 356 -10.92 6.91 9.20
C VAL A 356 -9.48 6.41 9.21
N TYR A 357 -8.95 6.10 8.04
CA TYR A 357 -7.59 5.62 7.85
C TYR A 357 -6.70 6.78 7.44
N ALA A 358 -5.57 6.95 8.11
CA ALA A 358 -4.59 7.96 7.81
C ALA A 358 -3.25 7.32 7.48
N THR A 359 -2.84 7.37 6.22
CA THR A 359 -1.53 6.91 5.77
C THR A 359 -0.54 8.07 5.90
N LEU A 360 0.40 7.95 6.82
CA LEU A 360 1.53 8.86 6.95
C LEU A 360 2.70 8.32 6.14
N TYR A 361 3.36 9.14 5.34
CA TYR A 361 4.50 8.69 4.53
C TYR A 361 5.53 9.80 4.33
N TRP A 362 6.78 9.39 4.11
CA TRP A 362 7.88 10.28 3.76
C TRP A 362 7.86 10.63 2.27
N ARG A 363 8.08 11.92 1.99
CA ARG A 363 8.30 12.43 0.64
C ARG A 363 9.24 13.64 0.71
N ASP A 364 10.36 13.57 -0.02
CA ASP A 364 11.34 14.66 -0.10
C ASP A 364 11.74 15.26 1.26
N GLY A 365 11.92 14.41 2.27
CA GLY A 365 12.30 14.79 3.63
C GLY A 365 11.17 15.34 4.48
N CYS A 366 9.92 15.28 4.02
CA CYS A 366 8.74 15.65 4.79
C CYS A 366 7.79 14.48 5.00
N ILE A 367 7.26 14.34 6.21
CA ILE A 367 6.12 13.46 6.49
C ILE A 367 4.84 14.16 6.04
N GLU A 368 4.10 13.51 5.15
CA GLU A 368 2.77 13.91 4.70
C GLU A 368 1.73 12.88 5.14
N ALA A 369 0.44 13.23 5.03
CA ALA A 369 -0.66 12.34 5.36
C ALA A 369 -1.65 12.26 4.20
N GLU A 370 -2.14 11.07 3.90
CA GLU A 370 -3.35 10.84 3.12
C GLU A 370 -4.44 10.27 4.02
N ILE A 371 -5.69 10.66 3.78
CA ILE A 371 -6.84 10.20 4.57
C ILE A 371 -7.82 9.48 3.65
N SER A 372 -8.32 8.35 4.12
CA SER A 372 -9.46 7.64 3.54
C SER A 372 -10.50 7.38 4.63
N ALA A 373 -11.68 7.99 4.49
CA ALA A 373 -12.90 7.53 5.12
C ALA A 373 -13.79 7.02 3.98
N PRO A 374 -13.86 5.70 3.76
CA PRO A 374 -14.42 5.14 2.52
C PRO A 374 -15.84 5.63 2.23
N GLY A 375 -16.07 6.07 0.99
CA GLY A 375 -17.32 6.67 0.52
C GLY A 375 -17.62 8.09 1.02
N ARG A 376 -16.74 8.72 1.83
CA ARG A 376 -17.07 9.97 2.54
C ARG A 376 -16.00 11.05 2.43
N ILE A 377 -14.76 10.73 2.79
CA ILE A 377 -13.65 11.71 2.85
C ILE A 377 -12.42 11.10 2.19
N VAL A 378 -11.79 11.86 1.29
CA VAL A 378 -10.52 11.49 0.66
C VAL A 378 -9.57 12.67 0.71
N LYS A 379 -8.37 12.51 1.29
CA LYS A 379 -7.31 13.52 1.27
C LYS A 379 -6.12 13.01 0.48
N ARG A 380 -5.70 13.72 -0.56
CA ARG A 380 -4.53 13.44 -1.40
C ARG A 380 -3.74 14.69 -1.70
N GLY A 381 -2.45 14.69 -1.38
CA GLY A 381 -1.60 15.89 -1.51
C GLY A 381 -2.22 17.08 -0.75
N GLU A 382 -2.39 18.23 -1.40
CA GLU A 382 -3.03 19.40 -0.79
C GLU A 382 -4.56 19.39 -0.82
N PHE A 383 -5.18 18.38 -1.43
CA PHE A 383 -6.62 18.36 -1.66
C PHE A 383 -7.34 17.43 -0.70
N LEU A 384 -8.50 17.87 -0.22
CA LEU A 384 -9.42 17.16 0.65
C LEU A 384 -10.81 17.19 0.00
N GLU A 385 -11.37 16.01 -0.24
CA GLU A 385 -12.66 15.81 -0.89
C GLU A 385 -13.63 15.24 0.13
N TRP A 386 -14.84 15.81 0.21
CA TRP A 386 -15.92 15.38 1.08
C TRP A 386 -17.17 15.12 0.24
N TYR A 387 -17.79 13.95 0.40
CA TYR A 387 -18.78 13.39 -0.53
C TYR A 387 -20.20 13.24 0.03
N GLU A 388 -20.54 13.88 1.16
CA GLU A 388 -21.83 13.63 1.84
C GLU A 388 -22.96 14.60 1.48
N GLU A 389 -22.61 15.81 1.06
CA GLU A 389 -23.58 16.88 0.80
C GLU A 389 -23.37 17.47 -0.59
N ASP A 390 -24.45 17.96 -1.20
CA ASP A 390 -24.36 18.75 -2.42
C ASP A 390 -23.98 20.18 -2.04
N PHE A 391 -22.85 20.67 -2.58
CA PHE A 391 -22.44 22.05 -2.45
C PHE A 391 -22.78 22.81 -3.72
N ASP A 392 -23.38 24.00 -3.58
CA ASP A 392 -23.30 24.99 -4.65
C ASP A 392 -22.03 25.87 -4.52
N ALA A 393 -21.85 26.78 -5.47
CA ALA A 393 -20.66 27.62 -5.50
C ALA A 393 -20.60 28.62 -4.33
N ASP A 394 -21.77 29.06 -3.83
CA ASP A 394 -21.85 30.00 -2.71
C ASP A 394 -21.56 29.26 -1.40
N ASP A 395 -22.14 28.05 -1.22
CA ASP A 395 -21.85 27.17 -0.08
C ASP A 395 -20.36 26.87 0.03
N ALA A 396 -19.72 26.48 -1.09
CA ALA A 396 -18.28 26.20 -1.12
C ALA A 396 -17.44 27.43 -0.73
N GLN A 397 -17.84 28.64 -1.13
CA GLN A 397 -17.12 29.85 -0.74
C GLN A 397 -17.18 30.15 0.76
N THR A 398 -18.25 29.73 1.45
CA THR A 398 -18.34 29.93 2.91
C THR A 398 -17.30 29.15 3.70
N LEU A 399 -16.69 28.12 3.09
CA LEU A 399 -15.68 27.27 3.72
C LEU A 399 -14.29 27.92 3.76
N LEU A 400 -14.06 28.96 2.96
CA LEU A 400 -12.74 29.57 2.82
C LEU A 400 -12.29 30.21 4.14
N GLY A 401 -11.05 29.92 4.55
CA GLY A 401 -10.45 30.39 5.80
C GLY A 401 -10.82 29.55 7.04
N LEU A 402 -11.80 28.65 6.95
CA LEU A 402 -12.10 27.69 8.02
C LEU A 402 -11.04 26.58 8.09
N THR A 403 -10.97 25.90 9.22
CA THR A 403 -10.17 24.68 9.33
C THR A 403 -10.96 23.47 8.86
N PRO A 404 -10.32 22.41 8.35
CA PRO A 404 -11.01 21.17 8.00
C PRO A 404 -11.76 20.55 9.18
N PHE A 405 -11.27 20.73 10.40
CA PHE A 405 -11.92 20.22 11.61
C PHE A 405 -13.24 20.94 11.92
N ASP A 406 -13.35 22.23 11.59
CA ASP A 406 -14.58 23.00 11.80
C ASP A 406 -15.68 22.63 10.77
N VAL A 407 -15.27 22.09 9.62
CA VAL A 407 -16.17 21.78 8.50
C VAL A 407 -16.52 20.29 8.45
N LEU A 408 -15.57 19.42 8.76
CA LEU A 408 -15.70 17.97 8.63
C LEU A 408 -15.65 17.30 10.00
N PRO A 409 -16.28 16.12 10.15
CA PRO A 409 -16.19 15.32 11.36
C PRO A 409 -14.85 14.56 11.44
N LEU A 410 -13.72 15.27 11.33
CA LEU A 410 -12.39 14.68 11.47
C LEU A 410 -12.10 14.37 12.95
N PRO A 411 -11.42 13.25 13.26
CA PRO A 411 -11.09 12.88 14.63
C PRO A 411 -9.90 13.65 15.22
N PHE A 412 -9.37 14.64 14.49
CA PHE A 412 -8.19 15.41 14.87
C PHE A 412 -8.27 16.84 14.36
N ASP A 413 -7.71 17.78 15.13
CA ASP A 413 -7.63 19.19 14.77
C ASP A 413 -6.38 19.48 13.93
N ALA A 414 -6.57 19.55 12.61
CA ALA A 414 -5.55 19.97 11.67
C ALA A 414 -5.49 21.50 11.60
N LYS A 415 -4.38 22.08 12.09
CA LYS A 415 -4.11 23.52 12.09
C LYS A 415 -3.73 24.08 10.71
N CYS A 416 -4.49 23.71 9.69
CA CYS A 416 -4.41 24.24 8.33
C CYS A 416 -5.74 24.91 7.96
N THR A 417 -5.71 25.77 6.95
CA THR A 417 -6.91 26.52 6.51
C THR A 417 -7.31 26.13 5.09
N ILE A 418 -8.59 26.20 4.78
CA ILE A 418 -9.11 25.99 3.43
C ILE A 418 -8.85 27.24 2.60
N LYS A 419 -7.97 27.17 1.60
CA LYS A 419 -7.62 28.32 0.73
C LYS A 419 -8.47 28.39 -0.55
N GLN A 420 -8.97 27.25 -0.98
CA GLN A 420 -9.87 27.14 -2.13
C GLN A 420 -10.88 26.03 -1.88
N ALA A 421 -12.11 26.21 -2.34
CA ALA A 421 -13.16 25.20 -2.31
C ALA A 421 -13.90 25.22 -3.65
N THR A 422 -14.18 24.04 -4.20
CA THR A 422 -14.89 23.88 -5.48
C THR A 422 -15.91 22.77 -5.33
N PRO A 423 -17.19 22.99 -5.70
CA PRO A 423 -18.19 21.94 -5.67
C PRO A 423 -17.79 20.67 -6.45
N LEU A 424 -18.08 19.52 -5.86
CA LEU A 424 -18.16 18.22 -6.51
C LEU A 424 -19.63 17.78 -6.48
N ARG A 425 -20.05 16.84 -7.32
CA ARG A 425 -21.43 16.32 -7.27
C ARG A 425 -21.43 14.81 -7.15
N PRO A 426 -21.78 14.26 -5.97
CA PRO A 426 -21.96 14.97 -4.68
C PRO A 426 -20.62 15.49 -4.13
N GLY A 427 -20.66 16.50 -3.25
CA GLY A 427 -19.53 16.87 -2.42
C GLY A 427 -18.85 18.23 -2.66
N VAL A 428 -17.66 18.39 -2.07
CA VAL A 428 -16.79 19.56 -2.25
C VAL A 428 -15.33 19.13 -2.23
N LYS A 429 -14.53 19.75 -3.11
CA LYS A 429 -13.08 19.66 -3.14
C LYS A 429 -12.47 20.91 -2.52
N MET A 430 -11.75 20.73 -1.42
CA MET A 430 -11.05 21.77 -0.68
C MET A 430 -9.56 21.65 -0.93
N GLN A 431 -8.88 22.76 -1.17
CA GLN A 431 -7.43 22.85 -1.15
C GLN A 431 -6.99 23.42 0.19
N LEU A 432 -6.04 22.75 0.83
CA LEU A 432 -5.52 23.11 2.14
C LEU A 432 -4.28 23.99 2.01
N ASP A 433 -4.15 24.93 2.95
CA ASP A 433 -2.92 25.67 3.20
C ASP A 433 -2.28 25.15 4.49
N SER A 434 -1.27 24.30 4.32
CA SER A 434 -0.58 23.65 5.43
C SER A 434 0.79 24.27 5.68
N SER A 435 1.15 24.45 6.95
CA SER A 435 2.50 24.83 7.34
C SER A 435 3.39 23.60 7.52
N ARG A 436 4.69 23.73 7.20
CA ARG A 436 5.70 22.72 7.57
C ARG A 436 6.19 22.95 9.00
N LEU A 437 6.42 21.86 9.72
CA LEU A 437 7.00 21.81 11.06
C LEU A 437 8.25 20.93 11.00
N LEU A 438 9.17 21.10 11.93
CA LEU A 438 10.30 20.18 12.11
C LEU A 438 9.88 18.95 12.92
N VAL A 439 10.41 17.79 12.57
CA VAL A 439 10.17 16.53 13.29
C VAL A 439 11.48 15.81 13.59
N ASN A 440 11.56 15.26 14.80
CA ASN A 440 12.56 14.28 15.17
C ASN A 440 11.84 13.00 15.62
N CYS A 441 11.87 11.99 14.78
CA CYS A 441 11.13 10.74 14.98
C CYS A 441 11.68 9.95 16.16
N ALA A 442 13.01 9.99 16.38
CA ALA A 442 13.65 9.26 17.48
C ALA A 442 13.25 9.79 18.87
N THR A 443 13.07 11.10 19.00
CA THR A 443 12.65 11.75 20.27
C THR A 443 11.14 11.99 20.35
N GLY A 444 10.43 11.81 19.24
CA GLY A 444 9.01 12.12 19.11
C GLY A 444 8.70 13.63 19.12
N ARG A 445 9.68 14.51 18.91
CA ARG A 445 9.51 15.97 19.01
C ARG A 445 8.99 16.55 17.69
N ILE A 446 7.99 17.43 17.75
CA ILE A 446 7.48 18.23 16.62
C ILE A 446 7.47 19.72 17.03
N TRP A 447 8.08 20.62 16.25
CA TRP A 447 8.15 22.06 16.58
C TRP A 447 8.17 22.95 15.33
N LYS A 448 7.91 24.25 15.51
CA LYS A 448 8.11 25.24 14.44
C LYS A 448 9.58 25.63 14.38
N ASP A 449 10.13 25.78 13.17
CA ASP A 449 11.43 26.42 12.97
C ASP A 449 11.44 27.86 13.52
#